data_AF-A0A8B7BJB9-F1
#
_entry.id   AF-A0A8B7BJB9-F1
#
_cell.length_a   1.000
_cell.length_b   1.000
_cell.length_c   1.000
_cell.angle_alpha   90.00
_cell.angle_beta   90.00
_cell.angle_gamma   90.00
#
_symmetry.space_group_name_H-M   'P 1'
#
loop_
_entity.id
_entity.type
_entity.pdbx_description
1 polymer ?
#
loop_
_entity_poly.entity_id
_entity_poly.type
_entity_poly.pdbx_seq_one_letter_code
_entity_poly.pdbx_strand_id
1 'polypeptide(L)' 'MSGFVGAFWGTRTLEIVKRNYSPGLLWKRIKLTTTRKANAKKRLRRIWQNEAILRACAEPPATKTSN' A
#
# COMPACT_ATOMS: atom_id res chain seq x y z
N MET A 1 -26.86 -40.14 -38.16
CA MET A 1 -25.58 -39.49 -37.78
C MET A 1 -25.85 -38.00 -37.51
N SER A 2 -26.36 -37.61 -36.34
CA SER A 2 -26.68 -36.19 -36.06
C SER A 2 -26.50 -35.77 -34.59
N GLY A 3 -25.79 -36.56 -33.79
CA GLY A 3 -25.56 -36.32 -32.35
C GLY A 3 -24.48 -35.29 -32.00
N PHE A 4 -23.95 -34.50 -32.95
CA PHE A 4 -22.81 -33.61 -32.70
C PHE A 4 -23.15 -32.13 -32.48
N VAL A 5 -24.40 -31.70 -32.73
CA VAL A 5 -24.76 -30.26 -32.67
C VAL A 5 -25.00 -29.75 -31.24
N GLY A 6 -25.30 -30.64 -30.28
CA GLY A 6 -25.56 -30.27 -28.88
C GLY A 6 -24.32 -30.22 -27.97
N ALA A 7 -23.21 -30.83 -28.37
CA ALA A 7 -22.02 -30.97 -27.51
C ALA A 7 -21.16 -29.70 -27.41
N PHE A 8 -21.35 -28.75 -28.33
CA PHE A 8 -20.52 -27.53 -28.41
C PHE A 8 -21.09 -26.32 -27.65
N TRP A 9 -22.31 -26.40 -27.12
CA TRP A 9 -22.93 -25.29 -26.37
C TRP A 9 -22.62 -25.30 -24.87
N GLY A 10 -22.22 -26.45 -24.31
CA GLY A 10 -21.89 -26.59 -22.88
C GLY A 10 -20.42 -26.31 -22.52
N THR A 11 -19.52 -26.19 -23.49
CA THR A 11 -18.07 -26.03 -23.22
C THR A 11 -17.64 -24.57 -23.07
N ARG A 12 -18.51 -23.61 -23.43
CA ARG A 12 -18.16 -22.18 -23.45
C ARG A 12 -18.40 -21.45 -22.12
N THR A 13 -19.19 -22.02 -21.22
CA THR A 13 -19.45 -21.46 -19.88
C THR A 13 -18.19 -21.46 -19.00
N LEU A 14 -17.25 -22.38 -19.25
CA LEU A 14 -15.93 -22.40 -18.59
C LEU A 14 -14.97 -21.33 -19.15
N GLU A 15 -15.23 -20.79 -20.34
CA GLU A 15 -14.48 -19.68 -20.94
C GLU A 15 -14.88 -18.32 -20.33
N ILE A 16 -16.11 -18.21 -19.82
CA ILE A 16 -16.70 -16.96 -19.30
C ILE A 16 -16.18 -16.61 -17.91
N VAL A 17 -15.67 -17.57 -17.13
CA VAL A 17 -14.80 -17.25 -15.99
C VAL A 17 -13.40 -17.01 -16.55
N LYS A 18 -13.24 -15.90 -17.28
CA LYS A 18 -11.99 -15.40 -17.85
C LYS A 18 -10.90 -15.51 -16.79
N ARG A 19 -10.14 -16.60 -16.84
CA ARG A 19 -8.99 -16.82 -15.97
C ARG A 19 -8.13 -15.60 -16.17
N ASN A 20 -7.91 -14.85 -15.10
CA ASN A 20 -7.07 -13.68 -15.09
C ASN A 20 -5.77 -14.06 -15.80
N TYR A 21 -5.47 -13.46 -16.95
CA TYR A 21 -4.38 -13.86 -17.87
C TYR A 21 -2.96 -13.60 -17.31
N SER A 22 -2.78 -13.66 -15.99
CA SER A 22 -1.49 -13.55 -15.33
C SER A 22 -1.18 -14.90 -14.65
N PRO A 23 -0.38 -15.77 -15.28
CA PRO A 23 -0.11 -17.13 -14.81
C PRO A 23 0.87 -17.16 -13.61
N GLY A 24 0.53 -16.49 -12.51
CA GLY A 24 1.39 -16.42 -11.31
C GLY A 24 0.72 -15.87 -10.06
N LEU A 25 1.47 -15.85 -8.94
CA LEU A 25 1.04 -15.26 -7.68
C LEU A 25 0.74 -13.76 -7.90
N LEU A 26 -0.50 -13.36 -7.62
CA LEU A 26 -0.95 -11.98 -7.83
C LEU A 26 -0.38 -11.06 -6.73
N TRP A 27 0.72 -10.37 -7.02
CA TRP A 27 1.23 -9.29 -6.18
C TRP A 27 0.33 -8.06 -6.27
N LYS A 28 -0.63 -7.97 -5.34
CA LYS A 28 -1.61 -6.89 -5.34
C LYS A 28 -0.95 -5.55 -5.00
N ARG A 29 -0.90 -4.63 -5.97
CA ARG A 29 -0.49 -3.25 -5.73
C ARG A 29 -1.59 -2.52 -4.96
N ILE A 30 -1.34 -2.21 -3.69
CA ILE A 30 -2.30 -1.46 -2.85
C ILE A 30 -2.16 0.03 -3.15
N LYS A 31 -3.27 0.68 -3.49
CA LYS A 31 -3.31 2.14 -3.72
C LYS A 31 -3.00 2.90 -2.43
N LEU A 32 -2.44 4.10 -2.58
CA LEU A 32 -2.23 5.01 -1.47
C LEU A 32 -3.56 5.65 -1.04
N THR A 33 -4.27 4.99 -0.14
CA THR A 33 -5.55 5.48 0.42
C THR A 33 -5.34 6.65 1.39
N THR A 34 -6.40 7.41 1.65
CA THR A 34 -6.39 8.56 2.57
C THR A 34 -5.91 8.20 3.97
N THR A 35 -6.37 7.09 4.55
CA THR A 35 -5.92 6.60 5.86
C THR A 35 -4.42 6.28 5.87
N ARG A 36 -3.90 5.70 4.77
CA ARG A 36 -2.47 5.41 4.64
C ARG A 36 -1.65 6.70 4.56
N LYS A 37 -2.14 7.72 3.84
CA LYS A 37 -1.52 9.07 3.82
C LYS A 37 -1.49 9.71 5.20
N ALA A 38 -2.58 9.61 5.97
CA ALA A 38 -2.65 10.16 7.33
C ALA A 38 -1.60 9.51 8.25
N ASN A 39 -1.41 8.20 8.15
CA ASN A 39 -0.37 7.49 8.91
C ASN A 39 1.04 7.90 8.48
N ALA A 40 1.30 8.12 7.19
CA ALA A 40 2.56 8.67 6.71
C ALA A 40 2.82 10.07 7.31
N LYS A 41 1.82 10.97 7.31
CA LYS A 41 1.92 12.30 7.93
C LYS A 41 2.17 12.24 9.44
N LYS A 42 1.62 11.24 10.14
CA LYS A 42 1.92 11.01 11.57
C LYS A 42 3.38 10.60 11.77
N ARG A 43 3.91 9.69 10.95
CA ARG A 43 5.33 9.25 11.01
C ARG A 43 6.28 10.41 10.75
N LEU A 44 6.02 11.22 9.71
CA LEU A 44 6.84 12.39 9.39
C LEU A 44 6.89 13.39 10.55
N ARG A 45 5.74 13.70 11.17
CA ARG A 45 5.70 14.60 12.33
C ARG A 45 6.50 14.07 13.52
N ARG A 46 6.46 12.76 13.78
CA ARG A 46 7.26 12.13 14.85
C ARG A 46 8.75 12.27 14.59
N ILE A 47 9.19 12.06 13.34
CA ILE A 47 10.60 12.22 12.96
C ILE A 47 11.04 13.66 13.17
N TRP A 48 10.26 14.64 12.72
CA TRP A 48 10.58 16.05 12.95
C TRP A 48 10.65 16.44 14.43
N GLN A 49 9.76 15.91 15.26
CA GLN A 49 9.83 16.14 16.71
C GLN A 49 11.13 15.54 17.29
N ASN A 50 11.47 14.32 16.91
CA ASN A 50 12.69 13.67 17.38
C ASN A 50 13.94 14.43 16.92
N GLU A 51 14.00 14.85 15.66
CA GLU A 51 15.09 15.65 15.13
C GLU A 51 15.22 17.00 15.84
N ALA A 52 14.10 17.68 16.11
CA ALA A 52 14.10 18.94 16.84
C ALA A 52 14.63 18.77 18.28
N ILE A 53 14.24 17.70 18.96
CA ILE A 53 14.74 17.38 20.31
C ILE A 53 16.24 17.10 20.27
N LEU A 54 16.71 16.25 19.35
CA LEU A 54 18.13 15.92 19.23
C LEU A 54 18.98 17.16 18.92
N ARG A 55 18.50 18.06 18.05
CA ARG A 55 19.17 19.33 17.76
C ARG A 55 19.21 20.24 19.00
N ALA A 56 18.10 20.37 19.72
CA ALA A 56 18.06 21.16 20.94
C ALA A 56 19.00 20.62 22.03
N CYS A 57 19.15 19.29 22.14
CA CYS A 57 20.10 18.68 23.07
C CYS A 57 21.57 18.80 22.64
N ALA A 58 21.84 19.05 21.36
CA ALA A 58 23.20 19.25 20.86
C ALA A 58 23.73 20.68 21.12
N GLU A 59 22.83 21.65 21.33
CA GLU A 59 23.23 23.00 21.73
C GLU A 59 23.59 23.03 23.23
N PRO A 60 24.70 23.66 23.63
CA PRO A 60 25.04 23.80 25.03
C PRO A 60 23.96 24.63 25.74
N PRO A 61 23.56 24.27 26.98
CA PRO A 61 22.50 24.98 27.69
C PRO A 61 22.92 26.44 27.89
N ALA A 62 22.03 27.38 27.56
CA ALA A 62 22.26 28.80 27.75
C ALA A 62 22.63 29.07 29.22
N THR A 63 23.80 29.68 29.45
CA THR A 63 24.24 30.10 30.78
C THR A 63 23.21 31.07 31.36
N LYS A 64 22.58 30.68 32.47
CA LYS A 64 21.66 31.54 33.21
C LYS A 64 22.46 32.74 33.74
N THR A 65 22.41 33.88 33.06
CA THR A 65 22.83 35.17 33.63
C THR A 65 21.79 35.57 34.67
N SER A 66 22.11 35.27 35.94
CA SER A 66 21.44 35.84 37.10
C SER A 66 21.83 37.31 37.19
N ASN A 67 20.85 38.22 37.11
CA ASN A 67 20.99 39.59 37.60
C ASN A 67 20.53 39.66 39.05
#